data_AF-A0A6B9TFP2-F1
#
_entry.id   AF-A0A6B9TFP2-F1
#
_cell.length_a   1.000
_cell.length_b   1.000
_cell.length_c   1.000
_cell.angle_alpha   90.00
_cell.angle_beta   90.00
_cell.angle_gamma   90.00
#
_symmetry.space_group_name_H-M   'P 1'
#
loop_
_entity.id
_entity.type
_entity.pdbx_description
1 polymer ?
#
loop_
_entity_poly.entity_id
_entity_poly.type
_entity_poly.pdbx_seq_one_letter_code
_entity_poly.pdbx_strand_id
1 'polypeptide(L)'
;MRLIIKFWGGNLVIKYVNLSIVSSREEIKKAQDKMSSILKSRADKVVEGGAGFQGGEERGKVYWISDLRIWYMYRFIEGSRHWNGFGTDEPEEGENRTIICEINSPPEGINRRIGGAFARDPLGNYYLVHRGKLGGNYSKKLFTEKYRGEWTEVIDGNQTSEVVVIGKIDESIPEKIRDFVYEVKRMKEDSSNLRDMILKVLQEYSNARNESFTGHPLAKLIRRKIPRELERITGDERYLVRGSAGQGNWATIPWIAVMDPQITDTTRNGPCIVYLFREDMEGVYLSLHQGVSDINKEYGGKKGK
;
A
#
# COMPACT_ATOMS: atom_id res chain seq x y z
N MET A 1 -12.61 -46.60 20.62
CA MET A 1 -13.70 -45.90 21.34
C MET A 1 -14.06 -44.67 20.52
N ARG A 2 -15.18 -44.69 19.78
CA ARG A 2 -15.60 -43.57 18.91
C ARG A 2 -16.37 -42.55 19.77
N LEU A 3 -15.85 -41.33 19.87
CA LEU A 3 -16.58 -40.22 20.48
C LEU A 3 -17.48 -39.61 19.39
N ILE A 4 -18.80 -39.75 19.54
CA ILE A 4 -19.81 -39.08 18.72
C ILE A 4 -20.29 -37.86 19.51
N ILE A 5 -19.99 -36.66 19.04
CA ILE A 5 -20.54 -35.40 19.57
C ILE A 5 -21.60 -34.92 18.57
N LYS A 6 -22.86 -34.86 19.01
CA LYS A 6 -23.97 -34.25 18.26
C LYS A 6 -23.92 -32.72 18.47
N PHE A 7 -23.88 -31.95 17.39
CA PHE A 7 -24.12 -30.51 17.42
C PHE A 7 -25.53 -30.21 16.88
N TRP A 8 -26.31 -29.46 17.65
CA TRP A 8 -27.52 -28.77 17.20
C TRP A 8 -27.15 -27.34 16.81
N GLY A 9 -27.54 -26.92 15.60
CA GLY A 9 -27.58 -25.52 15.18
C GLY A 9 -26.29 -24.97 14.56
N GLY A 10 -26.22 -24.99 13.22
CA GLY A 10 -25.24 -24.26 12.42
C GLY A 10 -23.88 -24.96 12.31
N ASN A 11 -23.53 -25.42 11.09
CA ASN A 11 -22.20 -25.93 10.81
C ASN A 11 -21.17 -24.79 10.88
N LEU A 12 -20.60 -24.55 12.06
CA LEU A 12 -19.32 -23.85 12.17
C LEU A 12 -18.25 -24.84 11.68
N VAL A 13 -17.95 -24.83 10.38
CA VAL A 13 -16.81 -25.57 9.84
C VAL A 13 -15.55 -24.86 10.33
N ILE A 14 -14.93 -25.36 11.40
CA ILE A 14 -13.60 -24.90 11.81
C ILE A 14 -12.63 -25.31 10.71
N LYS A 15 -12.33 -24.37 9.80
CA LYS A 15 -11.62 -24.61 8.55
C LYS A 15 -10.13 -24.96 8.78
N TYR A 16 -9.57 -24.53 9.91
CA TYR A 16 -8.18 -24.72 10.28
C TYR A 16 -8.09 -25.13 11.75
N VAL A 17 -7.98 -26.44 12.02
CA VAL A 17 -7.85 -26.96 13.39
C VAL A 17 -6.37 -27.10 13.75
N ASN A 18 -5.94 -26.49 14.86
CA ASN A 18 -4.62 -26.62 15.46
C ASN A 18 -3.44 -26.32 14.52
N LEU A 19 -3.49 -25.20 13.80
CA LEU A 19 -2.31 -24.71 13.09
C LEU A 19 -1.25 -24.24 14.09
N SER A 20 0.00 -24.67 13.86
CA SER A 20 1.17 -24.23 14.63
C SER A 20 2.16 -23.51 13.73
N ILE A 21 2.66 -22.35 14.17
CA ILE A 21 3.72 -21.62 13.45
C ILE A 21 4.98 -22.47 13.41
N VAL A 22 5.52 -22.63 12.21
CA VAL A 22 6.75 -23.39 11.96
C VAL A 22 7.95 -22.58 12.42
N SER A 23 8.84 -23.20 13.19
CA SER A 23 10.05 -22.58 13.74
C SER A 23 11.36 -23.24 13.29
N SER A 24 11.33 -24.47 12.76
CA SER A 24 12.53 -25.13 12.22
C SER A 24 12.98 -24.44 10.93
N ARG A 25 14.28 -24.18 10.83
CA ARG A 25 14.94 -23.65 9.64
C ARG A 25 14.67 -24.54 8.41
N GLU A 26 14.76 -25.85 8.59
CA GLU A 26 14.57 -26.86 7.54
C GLU A 26 13.13 -26.87 7.04
N GLU A 27 12.15 -26.84 7.95
CA GLU A 27 10.74 -26.82 7.58
C GLU A 27 10.33 -25.50 6.92
N ILE A 28 10.82 -24.36 7.43
CA ILE A 28 10.61 -23.04 6.82
C ILE A 28 11.18 -23.03 5.40
N LYS A 29 12.43 -23.48 5.23
CA LYS A 29 13.07 -23.54 3.91
C LYS A 29 12.28 -24.45 2.96
N LYS A 30 11.83 -25.62 3.42
CA LYS A 30 11.01 -26.55 2.64
C LYS A 30 9.69 -25.90 2.19
N ALA A 31 8.98 -25.22 3.09
CA ALA A 31 7.74 -24.53 2.77
C ALA A 31 7.96 -23.39 1.77
N GLN A 32 9.01 -22.59 1.97
CA GLN A 32 9.39 -21.52 1.06
C GLN A 32 9.79 -22.03 -0.33
N ASP A 33 10.63 -23.06 -0.41
CA ASP A 33 11.09 -23.62 -1.67
C ASP A 33 9.91 -24.17 -2.48
N LYS A 34 8.98 -24.87 -1.81
CA LYS A 34 7.77 -25.38 -2.44
C LYS A 34 6.89 -24.25 -2.97
N MET A 35 6.61 -23.23 -2.16
CA MET A 35 5.82 -22.07 -2.57
C MET A 35 6.48 -21.33 -3.75
N SER A 36 7.79 -21.11 -3.68
CA SER A 36 8.55 -20.43 -4.74
C SER A 36 8.53 -21.24 -6.03
N SER A 37 8.66 -22.56 -5.95
CA SER A 37 8.58 -23.46 -7.11
C SER A 37 7.22 -23.35 -7.80
N ILE A 38 6.11 -23.42 -7.06
CA ILE A 38 4.75 -23.34 -7.62
C ILE A 38 4.51 -21.99 -8.31
N LEU A 39 4.89 -20.88 -7.66
CA LEU A 39 4.73 -19.54 -8.22
C LEU A 39 5.57 -19.35 -9.49
N LYS A 40 6.85 -19.77 -9.45
CA LYS A 40 7.76 -19.64 -10.59
C LYS A 40 7.36 -20.53 -11.76
N SER A 41 6.82 -21.73 -11.51
CA SER A 41 6.36 -22.62 -12.58
C SER A 41 5.07 -22.15 -13.23
N ARG A 42 4.23 -21.39 -12.51
CA ARG A 42 3.00 -20.80 -13.06
C ARG A 42 3.27 -19.54 -13.89
N ALA A 43 4.38 -18.86 -13.65
CA ALA A 43 4.73 -17.65 -14.37
C ALA A 43 4.96 -17.93 -15.86
N ASP A 44 4.24 -17.19 -16.71
CA ASP A 44 4.35 -17.26 -18.17
C ASP A 44 5.32 -16.22 -18.75
N LYS A 45 5.74 -15.23 -17.94
CA LYS A 45 6.72 -14.21 -18.30
C LYS A 45 7.71 -13.98 -17.17
N VAL A 46 8.98 -13.86 -17.54
CA VAL A 46 10.08 -13.53 -16.61
C VAL A 46 10.92 -12.45 -17.24
N VAL A 47 11.18 -11.37 -16.50
CA VAL A 47 12.04 -10.26 -16.92
C VAL A 47 13.11 -10.00 -15.88
N GLU A 48 14.25 -9.44 -16.29
CA GLU A 48 15.18 -8.82 -15.33
C GLU A 48 14.72 -7.38 -15.10
N GLY A 49 14.49 -7.00 -13.85
CA GLY A 49 13.98 -5.68 -13.51
C GLY A 49 14.19 -5.39 -12.03
N GLY A 50 13.26 -4.65 -11.44
CA GLY A 50 13.30 -4.42 -10.00
C GLY A 50 11.96 -4.23 -9.32
N ALA A 51 11.99 -4.30 -8.00
CA ALA A 51 10.87 -4.06 -7.11
C ALA A 51 11.16 -2.80 -6.29
N GLY A 52 10.42 -1.74 -6.56
CA GLY A 52 10.55 -0.44 -5.88
C GLY A 52 9.72 -0.39 -4.60
N PHE A 53 10.28 0.19 -3.54
CA PHE A 53 9.61 0.50 -2.28
C PHE A 53 10.09 1.84 -1.71
N GLN A 54 9.41 2.31 -0.66
CA GLN A 54 9.79 3.56 0.00
C GLN A 54 11.20 3.44 0.63
N GLY A 55 12.19 4.05 -0.01
CA GLY A 55 13.58 4.11 0.48
C GLY A 55 14.59 3.24 -0.26
N GLY A 56 14.19 2.55 -1.35
CA GLY A 56 15.12 1.78 -2.17
C GLY A 56 14.46 0.96 -3.27
N GLU A 57 15.28 0.20 -3.99
CA GLU A 57 14.87 -0.78 -4.98
C GLU A 57 15.63 -2.09 -4.76
N GLU A 58 15.03 -3.20 -5.17
CA GLU A 58 15.70 -4.49 -5.28
C GLU A 58 15.69 -4.93 -6.75
N ARG A 59 16.81 -5.39 -7.29
CA ARG A 59 16.92 -5.85 -8.68
C ARG A 59 17.05 -7.37 -8.80
N GLY A 60 16.53 -7.91 -9.90
CA GLY A 60 16.62 -9.33 -10.26
C GLY A 60 15.41 -9.80 -11.06
N LYS A 61 15.21 -11.12 -11.07
CA LYS A 61 14.11 -11.75 -11.81
C LYS A 61 12.74 -11.47 -11.21
N VAL A 62 11.86 -10.91 -12.03
CA VAL A 62 10.45 -10.69 -11.72
C VAL A 62 9.62 -11.70 -12.51
N TYR A 63 8.84 -12.52 -11.80
CA TYR A 63 8.03 -13.59 -12.37
C TYR A 63 6.58 -13.12 -12.48
N TRP A 64 6.08 -12.93 -13.70
CA TRP A 64 4.71 -12.51 -13.98
C TRP A 64 3.80 -13.70 -14.24
N ILE A 65 2.68 -13.72 -13.53
CA ILE A 65 1.62 -14.72 -13.67
C ILE A 65 0.41 -13.99 -14.27
N SER A 66 0.28 -14.05 -15.59
CA SER A 66 -0.63 -13.21 -16.38
C SER A 66 -2.11 -13.45 -16.06
N ASP A 67 -2.53 -14.70 -15.87
CA ASP A 67 -3.91 -15.07 -15.55
C ASP A 67 -4.35 -14.54 -14.17
N LEU A 68 -3.41 -14.40 -13.23
CA LEU A 68 -3.64 -13.84 -11.90
C LEU A 68 -3.35 -12.35 -11.81
N ARG A 69 -2.72 -11.76 -12.84
CA ARG A 69 -2.27 -10.37 -12.89
C ARG A 69 -1.44 -9.95 -11.67
N ILE A 70 -0.54 -10.83 -11.26
CA ILE A 70 0.42 -10.55 -10.19
C ILE A 70 1.84 -10.87 -10.65
N TRP A 71 2.81 -10.11 -10.15
CA TRP A 71 4.21 -10.50 -10.20
C TRP A 71 4.70 -10.97 -8.84
N TYR A 72 5.70 -11.85 -8.86
CA TYR A 72 6.41 -12.38 -7.69
C TYR A 72 7.91 -12.18 -7.84
N MET A 73 8.55 -11.71 -6.77
CA MET A 73 10.01 -11.62 -6.67
C MET A 73 10.47 -12.21 -5.33
N TYR A 74 11.56 -12.99 -5.37
CA TYR A 74 12.09 -13.69 -4.21
C TYR A 74 13.58 -13.46 -4.02
N ARG A 75 13.97 -13.24 -2.77
CA ARG A 75 15.37 -13.20 -2.35
C ARG A 75 15.52 -13.79 -0.95
N PHE A 76 16.54 -14.61 -0.74
CA PHE A 76 16.98 -14.93 0.61
C PHE A 76 17.94 -13.86 1.11
N ILE A 77 17.62 -13.24 2.24
CA ILE A 77 18.49 -12.27 2.91
C ILE A 77 19.04 -12.96 4.15
N GLU A 78 20.30 -13.36 4.07
CA GLU A 78 20.98 -14.11 5.12
C GLU A 78 20.90 -13.39 6.48
N GLY A 79 20.61 -14.14 7.53
CA GLY A 79 20.40 -13.62 8.89
C GLY A 79 19.15 -12.74 9.07
N SER A 80 18.37 -12.47 8.02
CA SER A 80 17.21 -11.57 8.09
C SER A 80 15.89 -12.28 7.79
N ARG A 81 15.65 -12.68 6.53
CA ARG A 81 14.34 -13.16 6.07
C ARG A 81 14.39 -13.82 4.69
N HIS A 82 13.40 -14.67 4.43
CA HIS A 82 12.95 -14.94 3.06
C HIS A 82 12.08 -13.76 2.63
N TRP A 83 12.61 -12.93 1.73
CA TRP A 83 11.91 -11.78 1.19
C TRP A 83 11.07 -12.21 -0.03
N ASN A 84 9.77 -11.92 0.02
CA ASN A 84 8.78 -12.27 -1.00
C ASN A 84 7.97 -11.01 -1.34
N GLY A 85 8.30 -10.35 -2.44
CA GLY A 85 7.61 -9.17 -2.94
C GLY A 85 6.53 -9.53 -3.98
N PHE A 86 5.41 -8.81 -3.92
CA PHE A 86 4.30 -8.97 -4.86
C PHE A 86 3.75 -7.61 -5.31
N GLY A 87 3.30 -7.54 -6.57
CA GLY A 87 2.58 -6.40 -7.12
C GLY A 87 1.68 -6.78 -8.29
N THR A 88 0.96 -5.81 -8.85
CA THR A 88 -0.13 -6.06 -9.82
C THR A 88 0.11 -5.53 -11.22
N ASP A 89 1.15 -4.72 -11.40
CA ASP A 89 1.43 -4.08 -12.68
C ASP A 89 2.40 -4.94 -13.46
N GLU A 90 2.04 -5.28 -14.69
CA GLU A 90 2.83 -6.21 -15.51
C GLU A 90 4.27 -5.70 -15.66
N PRO A 91 5.30 -6.51 -15.36
CA PRO A 91 6.69 -6.05 -15.39
C PRO A 91 7.25 -5.96 -16.82
N GLU A 92 8.17 -5.04 -17.01
CA GLU A 92 8.91 -4.80 -18.25
C GLU A 92 10.41 -4.93 -18.01
N GLU A 93 11.15 -5.30 -19.06
CA GLU A 93 12.60 -5.53 -18.98
C GLU A 93 13.33 -4.23 -18.58
N GLY A 94 14.17 -4.32 -17.55
CA GLY A 94 14.95 -3.21 -17.01
C GLY A 94 14.16 -2.24 -16.11
N GLU A 95 12.83 -2.36 -16.04
CA GLU A 95 11.98 -1.45 -15.27
C GLU A 95 11.73 -1.91 -13.83
N ASN A 96 11.45 -0.93 -12.97
CA ASN A 96 11.01 -1.18 -11.60
C ASN A 96 9.48 -1.23 -11.52
N ARG A 97 8.95 -2.15 -10.72
CA ARG A 97 7.52 -2.20 -10.36
C ARG A 97 7.28 -1.94 -8.89
N THR A 98 6.15 -1.32 -8.59
CA THR A 98 5.76 -0.98 -7.22
C THR A 98 5.31 -2.21 -6.45
N ILE A 99 5.90 -2.45 -5.27
CA ILE A 99 5.46 -3.50 -4.36
C ILE A 99 4.09 -3.14 -3.76
N ILE A 100 3.09 -3.98 -4.01
CA ILE A 100 1.79 -3.91 -3.35
C ILE A 100 1.87 -4.49 -1.94
N CYS A 101 2.54 -5.63 -1.74
CA CYS A 101 2.78 -6.15 -0.40
C CYS A 101 3.97 -7.10 -0.36
N GLU A 102 4.47 -7.32 0.85
CA GLU A 102 5.47 -8.33 1.14
C GLU A 102 4.87 -9.43 2.03
N ILE A 103 5.16 -10.69 1.73
CA ILE A 103 4.77 -11.84 2.57
C ILE A 103 6.04 -12.59 3.00
N ASN A 104 6.87 -11.90 3.77
CA ASN A 104 8.18 -12.38 4.19
C ASN A 104 8.08 -13.40 5.33
N SER A 105 9.02 -14.33 5.44
CA SER A 105 9.14 -15.23 6.59
C SER A 105 10.54 -15.12 7.23
N PRO A 106 10.70 -15.41 8.54
CA PRO A 106 12.04 -15.57 9.12
C PRO A 106 12.80 -16.75 8.47
N PRO A 107 14.14 -16.77 8.52
CA PRO A 107 14.93 -17.93 8.07
C PRO A 107 14.84 -19.11 9.04
N GLU A 108 14.61 -18.83 10.33
CA GLU A 108 14.46 -19.80 11.41
C GLU A 108 13.76 -19.16 12.61
N GLY A 109 13.25 -20.00 13.50
CA GLY A 109 12.59 -19.58 14.72
C GLY A 109 11.28 -18.82 14.48
N ILE A 110 10.71 -18.31 15.57
CA ILE A 110 9.50 -17.49 15.53
C ILE A 110 9.90 -16.03 15.69
N ASN A 111 9.79 -15.26 14.60
CA ASN A 111 10.02 -13.82 14.62
C ASN A 111 8.72 -13.05 14.39
N ARG A 112 8.07 -12.64 15.49
CA ARG A 112 6.79 -11.91 15.44
C ARG A 112 6.91 -10.48 14.92
N ARG A 113 8.12 -9.96 14.65
CA ARG A 113 8.32 -8.66 13.99
C ARG A 113 8.07 -8.74 12.49
N ILE A 114 8.25 -9.93 11.89
CA ILE A 114 7.98 -10.18 10.46
C ILE A 114 6.48 -10.44 10.28
N GLY A 115 5.91 -9.91 9.20
CA GLY A 115 4.48 -9.99 8.90
C GLY A 115 4.02 -11.39 8.50
N GLY A 116 4.73 -12.05 7.59
CA GLY A 116 4.42 -13.41 7.16
C GLY A 116 5.08 -14.50 8.02
N ALA A 117 4.52 -15.69 7.95
CA ALA A 117 5.10 -16.91 8.52
C ALA A 117 4.53 -18.14 7.79
N PHE A 118 5.13 -19.30 8.05
CA PHE A 118 4.54 -20.58 7.70
C PHE A 118 3.89 -21.22 8.92
N ALA A 119 2.77 -21.91 8.71
CA ALA A 119 2.10 -22.71 9.72
C ALA A 119 1.96 -24.16 9.23
N ARG A 120 1.80 -25.10 10.15
CA ARG A 120 1.61 -26.51 9.86
C ARG A 120 0.39 -27.04 10.61
N ASP A 121 -0.42 -27.86 9.94
CA ASP A 121 -1.52 -28.59 10.58
C ASP A 121 -1.03 -29.94 11.17
N PRO A 122 -1.84 -30.61 12.02
CA PRO A 122 -1.47 -31.91 12.58
C PRO A 122 -1.23 -33.02 11.55
N LEU A 123 -1.71 -32.85 10.31
CA LEU A 123 -1.52 -33.79 9.20
C LEU A 123 -0.21 -33.53 8.44
N GLY A 124 0.53 -32.48 8.80
CA GLY A 124 1.80 -32.11 8.17
C GLY A 124 1.67 -31.25 6.92
N ASN A 125 0.49 -30.70 6.62
CA ASN A 125 0.35 -29.73 5.53
C ASN A 125 0.86 -28.37 5.98
N TYR A 126 1.57 -27.68 5.08
CA TYR A 126 2.04 -26.32 5.31
C TYR A 126 1.06 -25.28 4.77
N TYR A 127 0.99 -24.14 5.44
CA TYR A 127 0.15 -22.99 5.10
C TYR A 127 0.98 -21.72 5.16
N LEU A 128 0.68 -20.77 4.27
CA LEU A 128 1.18 -19.41 4.33
C LEU A 128 0.21 -18.58 5.19
N VAL A 129 0.74 -17.85 6.16
CA VAL A 129 -0.05 -17.00 7.06
C VAL A 129 0.54 -15.60 7.18
N HIS A 130 -0.29 -14.63 7.59
CA HIS A 130 0.12 -13.24 7.75
C HIS A 130 -0.46 -12.60 9.02
N ARG A 131 0.35 -11.79 9.71
CA ARG A 131 0.03 -11.20 11.03
C ARG A 131 -0.60 -9.80 10.94
N GLY A 132 -0.97 -9.38 9.73
CA GLY A 132 -1.52 -8.04 9.44
C GLY A 132 -0.50 -6.90 9.51
N LYS A 133 0.81 -7.19 9.43
CA LYS A 133 1.88 -6.18 9.46
C LYS A 133 2.44 -5.94 8.05
N LEU A 134 1.89 -4.97 7.34
CA LEU A 134 2.31 -4.65 5.96
C LEU A 134 3.58 -3.80 5.87
N GLY A 135 3.99 -3.14 6.97
CA GLY A 135 5.13 -2.22 6.98
C GLY A 135 4.83 -0.86 6.33
N GLY A 136 5.86 -0.02 6.22
CA GLY A 136 5.73 1.35 5.70
C GLY A 136 4.79 2.22 6.55
N ASN A 137 3.92 3.00 5.87
CA ASN A 137 2.95 3.88 6.53
C ASN A 137 1.62 3.18 6.91
N TYR A 138 1.53 1.85 6.76
CA TYR A 138 0.31 1.09 7.01
C TYR A 138 0.37 0.43 8.38
N SER A 139 -0.50 0.89 9.29
CA SER A 139 -0.55 0.35 10.66
C SER A 139 -1.24 -1.02 10.70
N LYS A 140 -0.87 -1.85 11.68
CA LYS A 140 -1.60 -3.10 11.97
C LYS A 140 -3.08 -2.82 12.25
N LYS A 141 -3.38 -1.72 12.94
CA LYS A 141 -4.76 -1.30 13.25
C LYS A 141 -5.59 -1.12 11.98
N LEU A 142 -5.07 -0.39 11.00
CA LEU A 142 -5.73 -0.20 9.71
C LEU A 142 -5.99 -1.54 9.01
N PHE A 143 -5.01 -2.45 9.02
CA PHE A 143 -5.19 -3.79 8.45
C PHE A 143 -6.30 -4.55 9.17
N THR A 144 -6.29 -4.58 10.51
CA THR A 144 -7.33 -5.25 11.30
C THR A 144 -8.73 -4.68 11.05
N GLU A 145 -8.86 -3.36 10.91
CA GLU A 145 -10.15 -2.70 10.69
C GLU A 145 -10.69 -2.89 9.26
N LYS A 146 -9.79 -2.98 8.27
CA LYS A 146 -10.19 -2.99 6.85
C LYS A 146 -10.17 -4.38 6.20
N TYR A 147 -9.39 -5.32 6.72
CA TYR A 147 -9.26 -6.65 6.11
C TYR A 147 -10.58 -7.41 6.21
N ARG A 148 -11.09 -7.88 5.08
CA ARG A 148 -12.41 -8.55 5.00
C ARG A 148 -12.34 -10.07 5.14
N GLY A 149 -11.14 -10.65 5.15
CA GLY A 149 -10.97 -12.09 5.30
C GLY A 149 -11.02 -12.55 6.76
N GLU A 150 -10.98 -13.86 6.95
CA GLU A 150 -11.07 -14.49 8.27
C GLU A 150 -9.73 -14.45 9.01
N TRP A 151 -9.79 -14.13 10.30
CA TRP A 151 -8.70 -14.32 11.25
C TRP A 151 -8.84 -15.68 11.92
N THR A 152 -7.71 -16.33 12.17
CA THR A 152 -7.64 -17.66 12.77
C THR A 152 -6.64 -17.64 13.91
N GLU A 153 -7.05 -18.18 15.05
CA GLU A 153 -6.14 -18.42 16.17
C GLU A 153 -5.19 -19.59 15.85
N VAL A 154 -3.90 -19.39 16.06
CA VAL A 154 -2.85 -20.39 15.82
C VAL A 154 -1.93 -20.51 17.03
N ILE A 155 -1.32 -21.68 17.20
CA ILE A 155 -0.25 -21.92 18.18
C ILE A 155 1.02 -21.24 17.67
N ASP A 156 1.44 -20.17 18.31
CA ASP A 156 2.58 -19.36 17.94
C ASP A 156 3.69 -19.53 18.99
N GLY A 157 4.30 -20.71 19.03
CA GLY A 157 5.30 -21.08 20.02
C GLY A 157 4.67 -21.31 21.40
N ASN A 158 4.99 -20.44 22.36
CA ASN A 158 4.52 -20.52 23.74
C ASN A 158 3.20 -19.77 24.01
N GLN A 159 2.56 -19.23 22.97
CA GLN A 159 1.32 -18.46 23.08
C GLN A 159 0.42 -18.75 21.88
N THR A 160 -0.83 -18.30 21.94
CA THR A 160 -1.66 -18.19 20.74
C THR A 160 -1.50 -16.82 20.09
N SER A 161 -1.88 -16.72 18.81
CA SER A 161 -1.95 -15.47 18.07
C SER A 161 -3.02 -15.55 17.00
N GLU A 162 -3.71 -14.45 16.73
CA GLU A 162 -4.55 -14.34 15.54
C GLU A 162 -3.70 -14.00 14.31
N VAL A 163 -3.91 -14.77 13.25
CA VAL A 163 -3.30 -14.56 11.94
C VAL A 163 -4.34 -14.69 10.84
N VAL A 164 -4.06 -14.09 9.70
CA VAL A 164 -4.75 -14.38 8.44
C VAL A 164 -4.11 -15.64 7.85
N VAL A 165 -4.90 -16.67 7.59
CA VAL A 165 -4.45 -17.81 6.77
C VAL A 165 -4.64 -17.43 5.31
N ILE A 166 -3.54 -17.26 4.58
CA ILE A 166 -3.60 -16.95 3.15
C ILE A 166 -4.05 -18.20 2.40
N GLY A 167 -3.33 -19.31 2.57
CA GLY A 167 -3.67 -20.57 1.91
C GLY A 167 -2.75 -21.71 2.25
N LYS A 168 -3.16 -22.93 1.87
CA LYS A 168 -2.33 -24.13 1.92
C LYS A 168 -1.25 -24.05 0.85
N ILE A 169 -0.04 -24.51 1.14
CA ILE A 169 1.07 -24.57 0.16
C ILE A 169 0.91 -25.82 -0.70
N ASP A 170 0.04 -25.70 -1.69
CA ASP A 170 -0.20 -26.62 -2.81
C ASP A 170 -0.53 -25.82 -4.08
N GLU A 171 -0.95 -26.48 -5.15
CA GLU A 171 -1.22 -25.83 -6.44
C GLU A 171 -2.25 -24.71 -6.39
N SER A 172 -3.06 -24.61 -5.32
CA SER A 172 -4.03 -23.52 -5.14
C SER A 172 -3.45 -22.26 -4.49
N ILE A 173 -2.21 -22.29 -3.99
CA ILE A 173 -1.60 -21.15 -3.30
C ILE A 173 -1.52 -19.87 -4.16
N PRO A 174 -1.30 -19.91 -5.49
CA PRO A 174 -1.20 -18.70 -6.29
C PRO A 174 -2.51 -17.88 -6.28
N GLU A 175 -3.68 -18.52 -6.40
CA GLU A 175 -4.97 -17.85 -6.30
C GLU A 175 -5.17 -17.20 -4.93
N LYS A 176 -4.76 -17.90 -3.87
CA LYS A 176 -4.87 -17.38 -2.51
C LYS A 176 -3.95 -16.19 -2.25
N ILE A 177 -2.74 -16.23 -2.79
CA ILE A 177 -1.82 -15.09 -2.76
C ILE A 177 -2.39 -13.94 -3.58
N ARG A 178 -2.93 -14.17 -4.78
CA ARG A 178 -3.61 -13.14 -5.58
C ARG A 178 -4.70 -12.46 -4.75
N ASP A 179 -5.61 -13.23 -4.15
CA ASP A 179 -6.72 -12.67 -3.36
C ASP A 179 -6.20 -11.78 -2.23
N PHE A 180 -5.15 -12.22 -1.53
CA PHE A 180 -4.50 -11.42 -0.49
C PHE A 180 -3.83 -10.14 -1.04
N VAL A 181 -3.09 -10.23 -2.15
CA VAL A 181 -2.42 -9.09 -2.80
C VAL A 181 -3.44 -8.02 -3.21
N TYR A 182 -4.54 -8.43 -3.84
CA TYR A 182 -5.61 -7.51 -4.26
C TYR A 182 -6.39 -6.94 -3.08
N GLU A 183 -6.60 -7.71 -2.01
CA GLU A 183 -7.19 -7.18 -0.79
C GLU A 183 -6.28 -6.13 -0.12
N VAL A 184 -4.97 -6.35 -0.13
CA VAL A 184 -4.00 -5.32 0.30
C VAL A 184 -4.04 -4.11 -0.61
N LYS A 185 -4.07 -4.29 -1.94
CA LYS A 185 -4.21 -3.18 -2.90
C LYS A 185 -5.46 -2.35 -2.61
N ARG A 186 -6.62 -2.99 -2.48
CA ARG A 186 -7.89 -2.35 -2.10
C ARG A 186 -7.74 -1.57 -0.79
N MET A 187 -7.17 -2.18 0.25
CA MET A 187 -6.97 -1.49 1.52
C MET A 187 -6.08 -0.26 1.36
N LYS A 188 -5.00 -0.35 0.56
CA LYS A 188 -4.09 0.77 0.29
C LYS A 188 -4.77 1.90 -0.49
N GLU A 189 -5.59 1.57 -1.48
CA GLU A 189 -6.40 2.51 -2.26
C GLU A 189 -7.49 3.16 -1.39
N ASP A 190 -8.28 2.37 -0.67
CA ASP A 190 -9.32 2.81 0.26
C ASP A 190 -8.75 3.58 1.47
N SER A 191 -7.47 3.39 1.78
CA SER A 191 -6.75 4.12 2.84
C SER A 191 -6.09 5.39 2.34
N SER A 192 -6.52 5.94 1.20
CA SER A 192 -6.14 7.30 0.88
C SER A 192 -6.49 8.20 2.07
N ASN A 193 -5.44 8.72 2.70
CA ASN A 193 -5.58 9.66 3.80
C ASN A 193 -5.87 11.07 3.27
N LEU A 194 -6.10 11.25 1.96
CA LEU A 194 -6.37 12.56 1.37
C LEU A 194 -7.50 13.27 2.11
N ARG A 195 -8.59 12.55 2.43
CA ARG A 195 -9.70 13.10 3.21
C ARG A 195 -9.22 13.59 4.58
N ASP A 196 -8.52 12.77 5.34
CA ASP A 196 -8.05 13.12 6.68
C ASP A 196 -7.02 14.26 6.65
N MET A 197 -6.17 14.30 5.63
CA MET A 197 -5.20 15.35 5.41
C MET A 197 -5.87 16.68 5.05
N ILE A 198 -6.90 16.65 4.21
CA ILE A 198 -7.74 17.82 3.90
C ILE A 198 -8.47 18.29 5.15
N LEU A 199 -9.09 17.37 5.91
CA LEU A 199 -9.79 17.70 7.17
C LEU A 199 -8.84 18.33 8.18
N LYS A 200 -7.60 17.82 8.30
CA LYS A 200 -6.57 18.40 9.15
C LYS A 200 -6.22 19.83 8.72
N VAL A 201 -6.15 20.12 7.41
CA VAL A 201 -5.96 21.50 6.92
C VAL A 201 -7.15 22.37 7.31
N LEU A 202 -8.38 21.92 7.07
CA LEU A 202 -9.60 22.67 7.42
C LEU A 202 -9.67 23.01 8.93
N GLN A 203 -9.25 22.08 9.78
CA GLN A 203 -9.30 22.24 11.24
C GLN A 203 -8.19 23.11 11.80
N GLU A 204 -6.97 23.02 11.26
CA GLU A 204 -5.77 23.60 11.90
C GLU A 204 -5.29 24.90 11.24
N TYR A 205 -5.64 25.16 9.97
CA TYR A 205 -5.01 26.25 9.19
C TYR A 205 -5.29 27.65 9.74
N SER A 206 -6.52 27.92 10.21
CA SER A 206 -6.90 29.22 10.76
C SER A 206 -6.08 29.63 11.98
N ASN A 207 -5.64 28.65 12.80
CA ASN A 207 -4.74 28.90 13.91
C ASN A 207 -3.28 28.96 13.44
N ALA A 208 -2.86 27.97 12.64
CA ALA A 208 -1.49 27.86 12.15
C ALA A 208 -1.02 29.11 11.40
N ARG A 209 -1.91 29.82 10.68
CA ARG A 209 -1.55 31.03 9.93
C ARG A 209 -1.14 32.22 10.81
N ASN A 210 -1.38 32.16 12.11
CA ASN A 210 -0.91 33.12 13.10
C ASN A 210 0.43 32.71 13.76
N GLU A 211 0.96 31.53 13.42
CA GLU A 211 2.23 31.01 13.90
C GLU A 211 3.37 31.25 12.90
N SER A 212 4.60 30.96 13.31
CA SER A 212 5.76 31.04 12.41
C SER A 212 5.64 30.05 11.26
N PHE A 213 5.76 30.55 10.03
CA PHE A 213 5.62 29.75 8.81
C PHE A 213 6.76 28.75 8.60
N THR A 214 8.00 29.17 8.90
CA THR A 214 9.20 28.40 8.53
C THR A 214 9.25 27.07 9.27
N GLY A 215 9.23 25.97 8.50
CA GLY A 215 9.32 24.62 9.05
C GLY A 215 8.01 24.06 9.58
N HIS A 216 6.90 24.82 9.54
CA HIS A 216 5.63 24.44 10.13
C HIS A 216 5.09 23.09 9.58
N PRO A 217 4.65 22.14 10.43
CA PRO A 217 4.16 20.83 10.00
C PRO A 217 2.99 20.90 9.03
N LEU A 218 2.03 21.80 9.26
CA LEU A 218 0.86 21.99 8.40
C LEU A 218 1.24 22.56 7.01
N ALA A 219 2.22 23.48 6.94
CA ALA A 219 2.73 23.96 5.67
C ALA A 219 3.43 22.82 4.88
N LYS A 220 4.16 21.93 5.57
CA LYS A 220 4.75 20.72 4.96
C LYS A 220 3.69 19.72 4.49
N LEU A 221 2.58 19.57 5.22
CA LEU A 221 1.44 18.74 4.84
C LEU A 221 0.88 19.20 3.47
N ILE A 222 0.54 20.49 3.36
CA ILE A 222 -0.01 21.09 2.13
C ILE A 222 0.99 21.05 0.97
N ARG A 223 2.25 21.42 1.22
CA ARG A 223 3.25 21.61 0.15
C ARG A 223 3.89 20.31 -0.36
N ARG A 224 3.75 19.20 0.37
CA ARG A 224 4.47 17.96 0.05
C ARG A 224 3.63 16.71 0.21
N LYS A 225 3.00 16.54 1.37
CA LYS A 225 2.31 15.27 1.66
C LYS A 225 1.02 15.13 0.86
N ILE A 226 0.17 16.16 0.82
CA ILE A 226 -1.07 16.13 0.02
C ILE A 226 -0.76 15.97 -1.47
N PRO A 227 0.19 16.73 -2.07
CA PRO A 227 0.61 16.51 -3.45
C PRO A 227 1.05 15.07 -3.75
N ARG A 228 1.91 14.47 -2.91
CA ARG A 228 2.35 13.08 -3.08
C ARG A 228 1.21 12.08 -3.01
N GLU A 229 0.23 12.32 -2.14
CA GLU A 229 -0.93 11.46 -2.03
C GLU A 229 -1.84 11.58 -3.27
N LEU A 230 -1.99 12.78 -3.84
CA LEU A 230 -2.70 12.98 -5.10
C LEU A 230 -1.95 12.39 -6.30
N GLU A 231 -0.62 12.50 -6.36
CA GLU A 231 0.22 11.82 -7.35
C GLU A 231 -0.01 10.30 -7.29
N ARG A 232 -0.05 9.73 -6.07
CA ARG A 232 -0.35 8.31 -5.87
C ARG A 232 -1.76 7.92 -6.31
N ILE A 233 -2.76 8.77 -6.07
CA ILE A 233 -4.16 8.52 -6.45
C ILE A 233 -4.35 8.61 -7.95
N THR A 234 -3.73 9.61 -8.60
CA THR A 234 -3.80 9.78 -10.06
C THR A 234 -3.08 8.64 -10.77
N GLY A 235 -1.96 8.15 -10.22
CA GLY A 235 -1.21 7.02 -10.78
C GLY A 235 -0.62 7.30 -12.16
N ASP A 236 -0.59 8.56 -12.59
CA ASP A 236 -0.13 9.00 -13.91
C ASP A 236 0.96 10.06 -13.72
N GLU A 237 2.18 9.70 -14.13
CA GLU A 237 3.38 10.54 -14.02
C GLU A 237 3.32 11.79 -14.91
N ARG A 238 2.36 11.86 -15.84
CA ARG A 238 2.07 13.06 -16.62
C ARG A 238 1.75 14.25 -15.72
N TYR A 239 1.03 14.03 -14.62
CA TYR A 239 0.49 15.14 -13.84
C TYR A 239 1.51 15.70 -12.86
N LEU A 240 1.70 17.01 -12.92
CA LEU A 240 2.46 17.77 -11.95
C LEU A 240 1.53 18.26 -10.84
N VAL A 241 1.73 17.77 -9.61
CA VAL A 241 0.95 18.21 -8.45
C VAL A 241 1.75 19.17 -7.58
N ARG A 242 1.19 20.34 -7.28
CA ARG A 242 1.84 21.35 -6.42
C ARG A 242 0.86 21.86 -5.36
N GLY A 243 1.34 21.96 -4.13
CA GLY A 243 0.60 22.60 -3.04
C GLY A 243 1.28 23.87 -2.57
N SER A 244 0.49 24.88 -2.20
CA SER A 244 0.97 26.12 -1.59
C SER A 244 0.22 26.43 -0.32
N ALA A 245 0.98 26.73 0.73
CA ALA A 245 0.49 27.36 1.95
C ALA A 245 0.98 28.81 2.06
N GLY A 246 1.61 29.35 1.01
CA GLY A 246 2.37 30.60 1.00
C GLY A 246 3.87 30.42 0.72
N GLN A 247 4.58 31.53 0.54
CA GLN A 247 6.02 31.59 0.28
C GLN A 247 6.67 32.56 1.27
N GLY A 248 7.35 32.02 2.30
CA GLY A 248 7.96 32.82 3.38
C GLY A 248 6.98 33.23 4.47
N ASN A 249 5.75 33.61 4.10
CA ASN A 249 4.62 33.84 4.99
C ASN A 249 3.42 32.95 4.62
N TRP A 250 2.47 32.82 5.53
CA TRP A 250 1.21 32.12 5.27
C TRP A 250 0.39 32.83 4.19
N ALA A 251 -0.18 32.08 3.26
CA ALA A 251 -1.19 32.58 2.35
C ALA A 251 -2.52 32.76 3.09
N THR A 252 -3.34 33.72 2.65
CA THR A 252 -4.73 33.82 3.12
C THR A 252 -5.51 32.55 2.80
N ILE A 253 -5.30 32.01 1.59
CA ILE A 253 -5.97 30.83 1.08
C ILE A 253 -4.92 29.83 0.58
N PRO A 254 -4.76 28.66 1.24
CA PRO A 254 -3.93 27.58 0.72
C PRO A 254 -4.62 26.90 -0.46
N TRP A 255 -3.84 26.20 -1.28
CA TRP A 255 -4.36 25.46 -2.43
C TRP A 255 -3.47 24.27 -2.80
N ILE A 256 -4.04 23.31 -3.52
CA ILE A 256 -3.31 22.25 -4.22
C ILE A 256 -3.79 22.18 -5.66
N ALA A 257 -2.86 22.22 -6.62
CA ALA A 257 -3.13 22.17 -8.05
C ALA A 257 -2.59 20.88 -8.66
N VAL A 258 -3.38 20.27 -9.54
CA VAL A 258 -3.01 19.16 -10.43
C VAL A 258 -2.98 19.71 -11.86
N MET A 259 -1.82 19.62 -12.50
CA MET A 259 -1.54 20.26 -13.78
C MET A 259 -1.02 19.22 -14.77
N ASP A 260 -1.40 19.35 -16.04
CA ASP A 260 -0.77 18.62 -17.14
C ASP A 260 0.29 19.56 -17.76
N PRO A 261 1.59 19.28 -17.63
CA PRO A 261 2.66 20.13 -18.17
C PRO A 261 2.61 20.34 -19.69
N GLN A 262 1.86 19.51 -20.44
CA GLN A 262 1.60 19.78 -21.87
C GLN A 262 0.64 20.96 -22.08
N ILE A 263 -0.10 21.34 -21.04
CA ILE A 263 -1.08 22.43 -21.03
C ILE A 263 -0.57 23.61 -20.18
N THR A 264 -0.16 23.32 -18.94
CA THR A 264 0.45 24.30 -18.02
C THR A 264 1.25 23.62 -16.92
N ASP A 265 2.30 24.27 -16.43
CA ASP A 265 3.06 23.87 -15.25
C ASP A 265 2.90 24.84 -14.07
N THR A 266 1.99 25.81 -14.20
CA THR A 266 1.78 26.92 -13.28
C THR A 266 0.31 27.23 -13.05
N THR A 267 -0.04 27.64 -11.84
CA THR A 267 -1.40 28.11 -11.52
C THR A 267 -1.68 29.53 -12.02
N ARG A 268 -0.66 30.22 -12.56
CA ARG A 268 -0.75 31.61 -13.02
C ARG A 268 -1.25 31.75 -14.44
N ASN A 269 -1.06 30.72 -15.27
CA ASN A 269 -1.34 30.71 -16.70
C ASN A 269 -1.93 29.36 -17.11
N GLY A 270 -2.93 29.36 -18.00
CA GLY A 270 -3.54 28.14 -18.51
C GLY A 270 -4.53 27.46 -17.53
N PRO A 271 -5.31 26.48 -18.00
CA PRO A 271 -6.25 25.74 -17.18
C PRO A 271 -5.57 24.66 -16.34
N CYS A 272 -6.00 24.51 -15.08
CA CYS A 272 -5.59 23.42 -14.19
C CYS A 272 -6.70 23.04 -13.21
N ILE A 273 -6.61 21.84 -12.60
CA ILE A 273 -7.55 21.42 -11.56
C ILE A 273 -6.99 21.85 -10.20
N VAL A 274 -7.81 22.50 -9.37
CA VAL A 274 -7.36 23.05 -8.08
C VAL A 274 -8.31 22.65 -6.95
N TYR A 275 -7.74 22.10 -5.89
CA TYR A 275 -8.32 22.11 -4.55
C TYR A 275 -8.08 23.48 -3.92
N LEU A 276 -9.12 24.31 -3.85
CA LEU A 276 -9.06 25.66 -3.30
C LEU A 276 -9.83 25.69 -1.97
N PHE A 277 -9.12 25.93 -0.87
CA PHE A 277 -9.75 26.06 0.44
C PHE A 277 -10.54 27.36 0.53
N ARG A 278 -11.61 27.37 1.33
CA ARG A 278 -12.28 28.62 1.70
C ARG A 278 -11.41 29.38 2.69
N GLU A 279 -11.46 30.72 2.66
CA GLU A 279 -10.69 31.56 3.59
C GLU A 279 -11.02 31.31 5.07
N ASP A 280 -12.27 30.93 5.35
CA ASP A 280 -12.77 30.56 6.68
C ASP A 280 -12.45 29.11 7.09
N MET A 281 -11.88 28.31 6.17
CA MET A 281 -11.59 26.89 6.34
C MET A 281 -12.83 26.00 6.62
N GLU A 282 -14.04 26.46 6.33
CA GLU A 282 -15.26 25.64 6.48
C GLU A 282 -15.44 24.61 5.36
N GLY A 283 -14.65 24.70 4.30
CA GLY A 283 -14.71 23.76 3.19
C GLY A 283 -13.59 23.93 2.16
N VAL A 284 -13.58 23.03 1.19
CA VAL A 284 -12.67 23.04 0.05
C VAL A 284 -13.46 22.78 -1.23
N TYR A 285 -13.13 23.51 -2.29
CA TYR A 285 -13.69 23.31 -3.62
C TYR A 285 -12.71 22.55 -4.50
N LEU A 286 -13.24 21.67 -5.35
CA LEU A 286 -12.51 21.14 -6.50
C LEU A 286 -13.03 21.88 -7.73
N SER A 287 -12.16 22.65 -8.38
CA SER A 287 -12.55 23.48 -9.53
C SER A 287 -11.56 23.37 -10.68
N LEU A 288 -12.06 23.63 -11.89
CA LEU A 288 -11.22 23.97 -13.03
C LEU A 288 -10.86 25.46 -12.92
N HIS A 289 -9.59 25.75 -12.71
CA HIS A 289 -9.06 27.09 -12.53
C HIS A 289 -8.30 27.53 -13.79
N GLN A 290 -8.52 28.75 -14.26
CA GLN A 290 -7.82 29.32 -15.41
C GLN A 290 -6.92 30.46 -14.95
N GLY A 291 -5.60 30.25 -15.04
CA GLY A 291 -4.65 31.34 -14.88
C GLY A 291 -4.66 32.27 -16.09
N VAL A 292 -4.77 33.59 -15.86
CA VAL A 292 -4.88 34.62 -16.92
C VAL A 292 -3.74 35.65 -16.86
N SER A 293 -2.65 35.36 -16.14
CA SER A 293 -1.59 36.35 -15.90
C SER A 293 -0.91 36.80 -17.20
N ASP A 294 -0.75 35.91 -18.17
CA ASP A 294 -0.19 36.23 -19.49
C ASP A 294 -1.21 36.93 -20.41
N ILE A 295 -2.50 36.61 -20.31
CA ILE A 295 -3.58 37.30 -21.06
C ILE A 295 -3.64 38.79 -20.67
N ASN A 296 -3.39 39.10 -19.40
CA ASN A 296 -3.32 40.48 -18.92
C ASN A 296 -2.08 41.24 -19.45
N LYS A 297 -0.99 40.55 -19.78
CA LYS A 297 0.18 41.15 -20.43
C LYS A 297 -0.04 41.37 -21.93
N GLU A 298 -0.78 40.49 -22.59
CA GLU A 298 -0.99 40.53 -24.04
C GLU A 298 -2.12 41.49 -24.46
N TYR A 299 -3.15 41.68 -23.63
CA TYR A 299 -4.34 42.48 -23.98
C TYR A 299 -4.59 43.75 -23.14
N GLY A 300 -3.69 44.08 -22.20
CA GLY A 300 -3.77 45.30 -21.38
C GLY A 300 -4.94 45.26 -20.36
N GLY A 301 -4.61 45.31 -19.07
CA GLY A 301 -5.50 45.00 -17.94
C GLY A 301 -6.75 45.87 -17.70
N LYS A 302 -7.65 46.04 -18.68
CA LYS A 302 -8.92 46.76 -18.52
C LYS A 302 -10.19 45.99 -18.93
N LYS A 303 -10.13 44.67 -19.17
CA LYS A 303 -11.33 43.86 -19.49
C LYS A 303 -11.46 42.54 -18.73
N GLY A 304 -10.98 42.48 -17.49
CA GLY A 304 -11.14 41.30 -16.63
C GLY A 304 -11.53 41.69 -15.21
N LYS A 305 -12.80 42.05 -15.01
CA LYS A 305 -13.48 42.03 -13.72
C LYS A 305 -14.86 41.40 -13.93
#